data_AF-A0A7J6W779-F1
#
_entry.id   AF-A0A7J6W779-F1
#
_cell.length_a   1.000
_cell.length_b   1.000
_cell.length_c   1.000
_cell.angle_alpha   90.00
_cell.angle_beta   90.00
_cell.angle_gamma   90.00
#
_symmetry.space_group_name_H-M   'P 1'
#
loop_
_entity.id
_entity.type
_entity.pdbx_description
1 polymer ?
#
loop_
_entity_poly.entity_id
_entity_poly.type
_entity_poly.pdbx_seq_one_letter_code
_entity_poly.pdbx_strand_id
1 'polypeptide(L)'
;MILTRNDTDLQEKDTAIQAVGIVLHANLKSFKSGSTPTKIGWSIIFLFLSSKLIEELTWEIRNKSGPHYSWKKFSEEFLNYKNDGFRTVSPLAHAFLDTMQPFDPHSQVLLIECLLFLTSSCQIGRGWFMTTKLMVSKAVYSEDSESFQYALSGSSEQADVSQSFKQLYDFILAVVSEIMSRQRFVWAKRYKTNHQSLAVRLVSILGLVCLNSEEHFYQVQDVLRDAAGILLVLPPPFQLGLLNVIKGHMKSYKIFARLFAKALETIDNRLVLIHKDGTGRSFTYLKPKFINSVFFSQRKEVAYLMWFFQSELPESSHVHI
;
A
#
# COMPACT_ATOMS: atom_id res chain seq x y z
N MET A 1 9.50 -40.28 24.65
CA MET A 1 9.76 -38.82 24.71
C MET A 1 9.87 -38.34 23.26
N ILE A 2 8.73 -38.03 22.65
CA ILE A 2 8.62 -37.53 21.26
C ILE A 2 7.74 -36.28 21.36
N LEU A 3 8.38 -35.15 21.63
CA LEU A 3 7.83 -33.78 21.60
C LEU A 3 8.89 -32.94 20.90
N THR A 4 9.10 -33.11 19.59
CA THR A 4 10.34 -32.54 18.98
C THR A 4 10.20 -31.96 17.58
N ARG A 5 8.98 -31.77 17.04
CA ARG A 5 8.85 -30.93 15.84
C ARG A 5 7.51 -30.24 15.71
N ASN A 6 6.41 -30.96 15.96
CA ASN A 6 5.08 -30.36 15.89
C ASN A 6 4.80 -29.42 17.07
N ASP A 7 5.24 -29.78 18.29
CA ASP A 7 5.00 -28.94 19.47
C ASP A 7 5.87 -27.67 19.47
N THR A 8 7.10 -27.75 18.94
CA THR A 8 7.96 -26.58 18.73
C THR A 8 7.40 -25.66 17.66
N ASP A 9 6.91 -26.18 16.53
CA ASP A 9 6.23 -25.38 15.50
C ASP A 9 4.93 -24.73 16.00
N LEU A 10 4.17 -25.42 16.86
CA LEU A 10 2.97 -24.88 17.49
C LEU A 10 3.31 -23.78 18.51
N GLN A 11 4.34 -24.00 19.34
CA GLN A 11 4.78 -23.04 20.35
C GLN A 11 5.44 -21.80 19.73
N GLU A 12 6.18 -21.95 18.62
CA GLU A 12 6.71 -20.84 17.83
C GLU A 12 5.59 -20.04 17.15
N LYS A 13 4.56 -20.72 16.62
CA LYS A 13 3.36 -20.05 16.07
C LYS A 13 2.61 -19.28 17.15
N ASP A 14 2.40 -19.85 18.33
CA ASP A 14 1.70 -19.19 19.44
C ASP A 14 2.52 -18.00 19.99
N THR A 15 3.85 -18.08 19.97
CA THR A 15 4.74 -16.97 20.36
C THR A 15 4.72 -15.83 19.34
N ALA A 16 4.75 -16.14 18.04
CA ALA A 16 4.62 -15.15 16.96
C ALA A 16 3.25 -14.45 17.00
N ILE A 17 2.19 -15.21 17.28
CA ILE A 17 0.83 -14.75 17.50
C ILE A 17 0.76 -13.78 18.69
N GLN A 18 1.35 -14.14 19.84
CA GLN A 18 1.42 -13.25 21.01
C GLN A 18 2.23 -11.98 20.71
N ALA A 19 3.33 -12.08 19.98
CA ALA A 19 4.15 -10.94 19.58
C ALA A 19 3.37 -9.99 18.65
N VAL A 20 2.63 -10.53 17.67
CA VAL A 20 1.74 -9.73 16.80
C VAL A 20 0.64 -9.06 17.61
N GLY A 21 0.07 -9.77 18.59
CA GLY A 21 -0.90 -9.21 19.55
C GLY A 21 -0.33 -8.03 20.35
N ILE A 22 0.90 -8.14 20.86
CA ILE A 22 1.58 -7.07 21.62
C ILE A 22 1.85 -5.84 20.74
N VAL A 23 2.36 -6.04 19.52
CA VAL A 23 2.65 -4.94 18.58
C VAL A 23 1.36 -4.28 18.12
N LEU A 24 0.31 -5.05 17.85
CA LEU A 24 -1.00 -4.49 17.55
C LEU A 24 -1.53 -3.67 18.73
N HIS A 25 -1.44 -4.20 19.95
CA HIS A 25 -1.92 -3.54 21.15
C HIS A 25 -1.19 -2.23 21.45
N ALA A 26 0.12 -2.17 21.18
CA ALA A 26 0.92 -0.94 21.26
C ALA A 26 0.44 0.11 20.23
N ASN A 27 0.18 -0.31 18.99
CA ASN A 27 -0.36 0.57 17.95
C ASN A 27 -1.79 1.04 18.28
N LEU A 28 -2.64 0.15 18.82
CA LEU A 28 -4.04 0.44 19.19
C LEU A 28 -4.18 1.35 20.42
N LYS A 29 -3.29 1.25 21.41
CA LYS A 29 -3.32 2.12 22.61
C LYS A 29 -3.22 3.61 22.27
N SER A 30 -2.56 3.94 21.15
CA SER A 30 -2.37 5.33 20.72
C SER A 30 -3.56 5.94 19.96
N PHE A 31 -4.63 5.19 19.70
CA PHE A 31 -5.86 5.73 19.09
C PHE A 31 -6.53 6.82 19.93
N LYS A 32 -6.25 6.84 21.25
CA LYS A 32 -6.74 7.89 22.16
C LYS A 32 -6.03 9.24 22.00
N SER A 33 -4.85 9.29 21.39
CA SER A 33 -4.03 10.52 21.24
C SER A 33 -3.88 11.00 19.78
N GLY A 34 -4.68 10.47 18.85
CA GLY A 34 -4.55 10.72 17.41
C GLY A 34 -3.71 9.64 16.73
N SER A 35 -4.36 8.75 15.98
CA SER A 35 -3.66 7.71 15.23
C SER A 35 -3.03 8.25 13.96
N THR A 36 -1.73 8.02 13.78
CA THR A 36 -1.08 8.28 12.51
C THR A 36 -1.56 7.25 11.47
N PRO A 37 -1.63 7.60 10.18
CA PRO A 37 -2.01 6.67 9.12
C PRO A 37 -1.16 5.39 9.11
N THR A 38 0.11 5.47 9.48
CA THR A 38 1.02 4.32 9.55
C THR A 38 0.56 3.27 10.56
N LYS A 39 0.07 3.70 11.73
CA LYS A 39 -0.43 2.80 12.77
C LYS A 39 -1.72 2.10 12.36
N ILE A 40 -2.62 2.84 11.70
CA ILE A 40 -3.84 2.26 11.12
C ILE A 40 -3.46 1.21 10.06
N GLY A 41 -2.50 1.52 9.18
CA GLY A 41 -1.99 0.59 8.17
C GLY A 41 -1.44 -0.71 8.77
N TRP A 42 -0.65 -0.61 9.84
CA TRP A 42 -0.16 -1.77 10.58
C TRP A 42 -1.28 -2.61 11.17
N SER A 43 -2.30 -1.98 11.77
CA SER A 43 -3.45 -2.72 12.29
C SER A 43 -4.16 -3.53 11.22
N ILE A 44 -4.33 -2.98 10.02
CA ILE A 44 -4.92 -3.69 8.88
C ILE A 44 -4.01 -4.85 8.45
N ILE A 45 -2.71 -4.62 8.29
CA ILE A 45 -1.78 -5.69 7.90
C ILE A 45 -1.80 -6.84 8.90
N PHE A 46 -1.77 -6.54 10.19
CA PHE A 46 -1.84 -7.58 11.22
C PHE A 46 -3.16 -8.34 11.18
N LEU A 47 -4.29 -7.69 10.89
CA LEU A 47 -5.58 -8.37 10.71
C LEU A 47 -5.54 -9.38 9.55
N PHE A 48 -4.96 -9.02 8.41
CA PHE A 48 -4.84 -9.93 7.25
C PHE A 48 -3.79 -11.05 7.46
N LEU A 49 -2.74 -10.78 8.23
CA LEU A 49 -1.71 -11.77 8.55
C LEU A 49 -2.11 -12.71 9.71
N SER A 50 -3.02 -12.29 10.58
CA SER A 50 -3.39 -13.03 11.79
C SER A 50 -4.72 -13.76 11.64
N SER A 51 -4.74 -14.83 10.85
CA SER A 51 -5.95 -15.64 10.63
C SER A 51 -6.53 -16.24 11.92
N LYS A 52 -5.67 -16.54 12.91
CA LYS A 52 -6.03 -17.15 14.20
C LYS A 52 -6.47 -16.18 15.30
N LEU A 53 -5.97 -14.94 15.28
CA LEU A 53 -6.32 -13.93 16.30
C LEU A 53 -7.43 -13.00 15.87
N ILE A 54 -7.99 -13.21 14.68
CA ILE A 54 -8.89 -12.23 14.06
C ILE A 54 -10.03 -11.82 15.00
N GLU A 55 -10.58 -12.73 15.81
CA GLU A 55 -11.70 -12.46 16.71
C GLU A 55 -11.25 -11.61 17.90
N GLU A 56 -10.13 -11.96 18.54
CA GLU A 56 -9.52 -11.22 19.63
C GLU A 56 -9.06 -9.82 19.18
N LEU A 57 -8.45 -9.71 18.00
CA LEU A 57 -7.97 -8.44 17.43
C LEU A 57 -9.16 -7.56 17.03
N THR A 58 -10.21 -8.13 16.45
CA THR A 58 -11.45 -7.43 16.09
C THR A 58 -12.15 -6.90 17.35
N TRP A 59 -12.21 -7.71 18.41
CA TRP A 59 -12.76 -7.32 19.71
C TRP A 59 -11.94 -6.19 20.35
N GLU A 60 -10.61 -6.29 20.34
CA GLU A 60 -9.69 -5.28 20.86
C GLU A 60 -9.82 -3.94 20.11
N ILE A 61 -9.83 -3.98 18.78
CA ILE A 61 -10.05 -2.78 17.95
C ILE A 61 -11.39 -2.15 18.32
N ARG A 62 -12.48 -2.93 18.37
CA ARG A 62 -13.82 -2.42 18.70
C ARG A 62 -13.88 -1.72 20.06
N ASN A 63 -13.19 -2.25 21.07
CA ASN A 63 -13.26 -1.75 22.44
C ASN A 63 -12.26 -0.64 22.77
N LYS A 64 -11.18 -0.51 21.98
CA LYS A 64 -10.15 0.53 22.19
C LYS A 64 -10.26 1.70 21.25
N SER A 65 -11.00 1.54 20.15
CA SER A 65 -11.39 2.64 19.30
C SER A 65 -12.11 3.70 20.13
N GLY A 66 -11.58 4.93 20.13
CA GLY A 66 -12.32 6.06 20.69
C GLY A 66 -13.67 6.23 19.98
N PRO A 67 -14.62 6.99 20.56
CA PRO A 67 -15.97 7.16 20.03
C PRO A 67 -16.01 7.80 18.62
N HIS A 68 -14.87 8.31 18.13
CA HIS A 68 -14.74 9.02 16.86
C HIS A 68 -14.61 8.11 15.62
N TYR A 69 -14.39 6.80 15.78
CA TYR A 69 -14.18 5.89 14.64
C TYR A 69 -15.13 4.69 14.71
N SER A 70 -15.88 4.43 13.63
CA SER A 70 -16.83 3.32 13.51
C SER A 70 -16.16 1.99 13.13
N TRP A 71 -15.07 1.63 13.81
CA TRP A 71 -14.32 0.40 13.55
C TRP A 71 -15.17 -0.87 13.68
N LYS A 72 -16.25 -0.83 14.47
CA LYS A 72 -17.20 -1.94 14.64
C LYS A 72 -17.69 -2.51 13.31
N LYS A 73 -18.12 -1.66 12.37
CA LYS A 73 -18.64 -2.11 11.07
C LYS A 73 -17.55 -2.74 10.21
N PHE A 74 -16.37 -2.11 10.17
CA PHE A 74 -15.20 -2.67 9.46
C PHE A 74 -14.82 -4.05 10.00
N SER A 75 -14.77 -4.17 11.33
CA SER A 75 -14.54 -5.41 12.06
C SER A 75 -15.54 -6.52 11.71
N GLU A 76 -16.84 -6.20 11.66
CA GLU A 76 -17.90 -7.15 11.29
C GLU A 76 -17.75 -7.60 9.82
N GLU A 77 -17.54 -6.66 8.89
CA GLU A 77 -17.31 -6.99 7.48
C GLU A 77 -16.01 -7.77 7.25
N PHE A 78 -14.98 -7.56 8.07
CA PHE A 78 -13.73 -8.32 7.98
C PHE A 78 -13.94 -9.79 8.36
N LEU A 79 -14.72 -10.06 9.42
CA LEU A 79 -15.11 -11.42 9.79
C LEU A 79 -15.98 -12.07 8.70
N ASN A 80 -16.93 -11.35 8.12
CA ASN A 80 -17.74 -11.84 7.00
C ASN A 80 -16.86 -12.19 5.79
N TYR A 81 -15.92 -11.32 5.45
CA TYR A 81 -14.97 -11.54 4.35
C TYR A 81 -14.13 -12.80 4.57
N LYS A 82 -13.64 -13.03 5.79
CA LYS A 82 -12.95 -14.29 6.15
C LYS A 82 -13.89 -15.50 6.03
N ASN A 83 -15.10 -15.41 6.58
CA ASN A 83 -16.06 -16.52 6.60
C ASN A 83 -16.52 -16.92 5.19
N ASP A 84 -16.57 -15.98 4.25
CA ASP A 84 -16.78 -16.21 2.82
C ASP A 84 -15.53 -16.72 2.08
N GLY A 85 -14.46 -17.05 2.80
CA GLY A 85 -13.21 -17.53 2.22
C GLY A 85 -12.50 -16.48 1.36
N PHE A 86 -12.62 -15.20 1.74
CA PHE A 86 -11.98 -14.05 1.11
C PHE A 86 -12.43 -13.77 -0.34
N ARG A 87 -13.67 -14.14 -0.69
CA ARG A 87 -14.20 -13.96 -2.06
C ARG A 87 -14.71 -12.55 -2.33
N THR A 88 -15.43 -11.94 -1.38
CA THR A 88 -16.15 -10.68 -1.61
C THR A 88 -15.57 -9.52 -0.79
N VAL A 89 -14.63 -8.76 -1.38
CA VAL A 89 -13.89 -7.68 -0.67
C VAL A 89 -14.61 -6.32 -0.64
N SER A 90 -15.61 -6.12 -1.50
CA SER A 90 -16.27 -4.81 -1.65
C SER A 90 -16.95 -4.29 -0.37
N PRO A 91 -17.72 -5.09 0.39
CA PRO A 91 -18.33 -4.64 1.65
C PRO A 91 -17.29 -4.19 2.68
N LEU A 92 -16.18 -4.91 2.78
CA LEU A 92 -15.05 -4.57 3.64
C LEU A 92 -14.43 -3.22 3.27
N ALA A 93 -14.20 -2.97 1.97
CA ALA A 93 -13.67 -1.70 1.47
C ALA A 93 -14.62 -0.52 1.78
N HIS A 94 -15.93 -0.73 1.67
CA HIS A 94 -16.93 0.28 2.03
C HIS A 94 -16.87 0.60 3.52
N ALA A 95 -16.90 -0.42 4.38
CA ALA A 95 -16.86 -0.25 5.83
C ALA A 95 -15.54 0.39 6.31
N PHE A 96 -14.42 0.08 5.65
CA PHE A 96 -13.15 0.74 5.90
C PHE A 96 -13.23 2.25 5.64
N LEU A 97 -13.70 2.63 4.45
CA LEU A 97 -13.82 4.04 4.08
C LEU A 97 -14.88 4.79 4.90
N ASP A 98 -15.93 4.12 5.36
CA ASP A 98 -16.89 4.67 6.33
C ASP A 98 -16.19 5.00 7.66
N THR A 99 -15.29 4.12 8.11
CA THR A 99 -14.46 4.34 9.31
C THR A 99 -13.50 5.52 9.11
N MET A 100 -13.11 5.79 7.87
CA MET A 100 -12.20 6.88 7.50
C MET A 100 -12.89 8.21 7.16
N GLN A 101 -14.23 8.30 7.21
CA GLN A 101 -14.98 9.54 6.94
C GLN A 101 -14.46 10.79 7.69
N PRO A 102 -13.98 10.69 8.95
CA PRO A 102 -13.42 11.86 9.64
C PRO A 102 -12.16 12.44 8.99
N PHE A 103 -11.45 11.67 8.17
CA PHE A 103 -10.23 12.13 7.49
C PHE A 103 -10.56 12.86 6.20
N ASP A 104 -9.82 13.95 5.94
CA ASP A 104 -9.86 14.64 4.65
C ASP A 104 -9.34 13.75 3.50
N PRO A 105 -9.61 14.10 2.24
CA PRO A 105 -9.23 13.26 1.11
C PRO A 105 -7.77 12.90 0.98
N HIS A 106 -6.88 13.85 1.25
CA HIS A 106 -5.47 13.62 1.10
C HIS A 106 -4.97 12.66 2.18
N SER A 107 -5.52 12.74 3.39
CA SER A 107 -5.24 11.84 4.50
C SER A 107 -5.71 10.41 4.25
N GLN A 108 -6.90 10.23 3.65
CA GLN A 108 -7.38 8.89 3.27
C GLN A 108 -6.48 8.25 2.20
N VAL A 109 -6.14 8.99 1.15
CA VAL A 109 -5.22 8.50 0.11
C VAL A 109 -3.83 8.22 0.69
N LEU A 110 -3.35 9.06 1.60
CA LEU A 110 -2.07 8.87 2.28
C LEU A 110 -2.03 7.61 3.12
N LEU A 111 -3.14 7.27 3.79
CA LEU A 111 -3.28 6.03 4.52
C LEU A 111 -3.17 4.82 3.59
N ILE A 112 -3.79 4.87 2.42
CA ILE A 112 -3.74 3.79 1.43
C ILE A 112 -2.32 3.65 0.84
N GLU A 113 -1.62 4.75 0.58
CA GLU A 113 -0.21 4.72 0.16
C GLU A 113 0.69 4.09 1.23
N CYS A 114 0.49 4.45 2.51
CA CYS A 114 1.20 3.83 3.62
C CYS A 114 0.89 2.33 3.69
N LEU A 115 -0.38 1.94 3.57
CA LEU A 115 -0.80 0.54 3.59
C LEU A 115 -0.13 -0.24 2.45
N LEU A 116 -0.17 0.29 1.23
CA LEU A 116 0.47 -0.33 0.07
C LEU A 116 1.98 -0.47 0.26
N PHE A 117 2.65 0.57 0.78
CA PHE A 117 4.09 0.50 1.07
C PHE A 117 4.38 -0.61 2.07
N LEU A 118 3.65 -0.65 3.18
CA LEU A 118 3.85 -1.65 4.22
C LEU A 118 3.58 -3.06 3.67
N THR A 119 2.45 -3.29 2.98
CA THR A 119 2.12 -4.55 2.29
C THR A 119 3.24 -5.00 1.34
N SER A 120 3.74 -4.08 0.51
CA SER A 120 4.82 -4.38 -0.45
C SER A 120 6.14 -4.69 0.26
N SER A 121 6.45 -3.96 1.33
CA SER A 121 7.69 -4.13 2.10
C SER A 121 7.73 -5.45 2.85
N CYS A 122 6.60 -5.93 3.37
CA CYS A 122 6.50 -7.24 4.00
C CYS A 122 6.81 -8.39 3.01
N GLN A 123 6.70 -8.14 1.70
CA GLN A 123 7.07 -9.08 0.64
C GLN A 123 8.55 -9.01 0.24
N ILE A 124 9.39 -8.19 0.87
CA ILE A 124 10.83 -8.06 0.54
C ILE A 124 11.58 -9.41 0.64
N GLY A 125 11.00 -10.42 1.29
CA GLY A 125 11.47 -11.82 1.28
C GLY A 125 11.63 -12.40 -0.13
N ARG A 126 10.80 -11.96 -1.09
CA ARG A 126 10.95 -12.33 -2.52
C ARG A 126 12.14 -11.65 -3.22
N GLY A 127 12.89 -10.83 -2.48
CA GLY A 127 14.08 -10.11 -2.91
C GLY A 127 13.85 -8.65 -3.27
N TRP A 128 12.65 -8.23 -3.67
CA TRP A 128 12.42 -6.85 -4.11
C TRP A 128 10.95 -6.42 -3.98
N PHE A 129 10.74 -5.10 -3.95
CA PHE A 129 9.44 -4.47 -4.22
C PHE A 129 9.65 -3.09 -4.83
N MET A 130 8.58 -2.52 -5.41
CA MET A 130 8.61 -1.21 -6.03
C MET A 130 7.73 -0.23 -5.28
N THR A 131 8.18 1.02 -5.22
CA THR A 131 7.44 2.13 -4.62
C THR A 131 7.80 3.43 -5.34
N THR A 132 7.36 4.57 -4.82
CA THR A 132 7.67 5.89 -5.38
C THR A 132 8.68 6.63 -4.52
N LYS A 133 9.39 7.58 -5.14
CA LYS A 133 10.30 8.52 -4.46
C LYS A 133 9.63 9.17 -3.25
N LEU A 134 8.42 9.69 -3.40
CA LEU A 134 7.67 10.33 -2.32
C LEU A 134 7.49 9.42 -1.11
N MET A 135 7.15 8.15 -1.34
CA MET A 135 6.95 7.19 -0.26
C MET A 135 8.24 6.79 0.43
N VAL A 136 9.36 6.71 -0.30
CA VAL A 136 10.68 6.53 0.31
C VAL A 136 11.02 7.72 1.20
N SER A 137 10.87 8.95 0.70
CA SER A 137 11.09 10.15 1.50
C SER A 137 10.25 10.12 2.78
N LYS A 138 8.96 9.77 2.67
CA LYS A 138 8.08 9.66 3.83
C LYS A 138 8.55 8.59 4.81
N ALA A 139 8.92 7.41 4.32
CA ALA A 139 9.42 6.32 5.15
C ALA A 139 10.70 6.69 5.92
N VAL A 140 11.54 7.55 5.35
CA VAL A 140 12.81 7.98 5.97
C VAL A 140 12.63 9.14 6.94
N TYR A 141 11.82 10.14 6.57
CA TYR A 141 11.73 11.42 7.30
C TYR A 141 10.52 11.54 8.23
N SER A 142 9.58 10.60 8.21
CA SER A 142 8.44 10.65 9.13
C SER A 142 8.82 10.24 10.56
N GLU A 143 8.03 10.72 11.52
CA GLU A 143 8.09 10.27 12.92
C GLU A 143 7.85 8.76 13.04
N ASP A 144 7.09 8.17 12.12
CA ASP A 144 6.84 6.73 12.04
C ASP A 144 7.93 5.94 11.29
N SER A 145 9.10 6.53 11.00
CA SER A 145 10.17 5.90 10.20
C SER A 145 10.65 4.55 10.76
N GLU A 146 10.68 4.38 12.08
CA GLU A 146 11.00 3.08 12.71
C GLU A 146 9.99 1.99 12.33
N SER A 147 8.71 2.36 12.20
CA SER A 147 7.66 1.43 11.79
C SER A 147 7.88 0.95 10.35
N PHE A 148 8.32 1.83 9.44
CA PHE A 148 8.65 1.44 8.08
C PHE A 148 9.92 0.58 8.00
N GLN A 149 10.93 0.87 8.83
CA GLN A 149 12.14 0.06 8.93
C GLN A 149 11.83 -1.36 9.43
N TYR A 150 10.94 -1.49 10.42
CA TYR A 150 10.52 -2.79 10.94
C TYR A 150 9.92 -3.67 9.83
N ALA A 151 9.06 -3.11 8.98
CA ALA A 151 8.44 -3.82 7.86
C ALA A 151 9.47 -4.43 6.88
N LEU A 152 10.59 -3.73 6.66
CA LEU A 152 11.68 -4.17 5.79
C LEU A 152 12.54 -5.28 6.42
N SER A 153 12.58 -5.36 7.76
CA SER A 153 13.36 -6.36 8.49
C SER A 153 12.62 -7.68 8.71
N GLY A 154 11.28 -7.66 8.80
CA GLY A 154 10.45 -8.80 9.19
C GLY A 154 10.03 -9.76 8.07
N SER A 155 10.80 -9.88 6.99
CA SER A 155 10.33 -10.60 5.79
C SER A 155 10.18 -12.11 6.00
N SER A 156 8.98 -12.65 5.82
CA SER A 156 8.73 -14.09 5.82
C SER A 156 8.80 -14.66 4.40
N GLU A 157 9.52 -15.77 4.21
CA GLU A 157 9.56 -16.55 2.97
C GLU A 157 8.46 -17.62 2.88
N GLN A 158 7.53 -17.66 3.85
CA GLN A 158 6.54 -18.74 3.95
C GLN A 158 5.35 -18.57 2.98
N ALA A 159 4.93 -19.68 2.37
CA ALA A 159 3.88 -19.73 1.36
C ALA A 159 2.51 -19.22 1.86
N ASP A 160 2.14 -19.48 3.12
CA ASP A 160 0.86 -19.02 3.70
C ASP A 160 0.75 -17.49 3.75
N VAL A 161 1.89 -16.79 3.85
CA VAL A 161 1.95 -15.32 3.88
C VAL A 161 1.68 -14.74 2.50
N SER A 162 2.01 -15.46 1.42
CA SER A 162 1.78 -15.02 0.04
C SER A 162 0.30 -14.84 -0.30
N GLN A 163 -0.58 -15.72 0.21
CA GLN A 163 -2.04 -15.62 0.02
C GLN A 163 -2.63 -14.43 0.79
N SER A 164 -2.19 -14.18 2.03
CA SER A 164 -2.61 -13.00 2.79
C SER A 164 -2.21 -11.69 2.09
N PHE A 165 -1.04 -11.65 1.44
CA PHE A 165 -0.64 -10.45 0.67
C PHE A 165 -1.49 -10.23 -0.58
N LYS A 166 -1.90 -11.30 -1.27
CA LYS A 166 -2.86 -11.19 -2.38
C LYS A 166 -4.16 -10.54 -1.91
N GLN A 167 -4.73 -11.02 -0.81
CA GLN A 167 -5.96 -10.46 -0.22
C GLN A 167 -5.79 -8.98 0.18
N LEU A 168 -4.60 -8.59 0.67
CA LEU A 168 -4.29 -7.19 0.95
C LEU A 168 -4.28 -6.33 -0.33
N TYR A 169 -3.74 -6.84 -1.44
CA TYR A 169 -3.79 -6.13 -2.73
C TYR A 169 -5.23 -6.03 -3.25
N ASP A 170 -6.02 -7.12 -3.20
CA ASP A 170 -7.44 -7.11 -3.54
C ASP A 170 -8.20 -6.05 -2.71
N PHE A 171 -7.91 -5.96 -1.40
CA PHE A 171 -8.49 -4.95 -0.52
C PHE A 171 -8.08 -3.53 -0.89
N ILE A 172 -6.80 -3.28 -1.12
CA ILE A 172 -6.30 -1.96 -1.55
C ILE A 172 -6.98 -1.54 -2.87
N LEU A 173 -7.10 -2.45 -3.84
CA LEU A 173 -7.76 -2.19 -5.11
C LEU A 173 -9.25 -1.86 -4.92
N ALA A 174 -9.95 -2.63 -4.10
CA ALA A 174 -11.36 -2.37 -3.82
C ALA A 174 -11.57 -1.00 -3.16
N VAL A 175 -10.71 -0.63 -2.20
CA VAL A 175 -10.73 0.70 -1.55
C VAL A 175 -10.47 1.81 -2.56
N VAL A 176 -9.45 1.67 -3.42
CA VAL A 176 -9.14 2.68 -4.43
C VAL A 176 -10.24 2.79 -5.48
N SER A 177 -10.75 1.67 -5.97
CA SER A 177 -11.88 1.61 -6.90
C SER A 177 -13.10 2.33 -6.33
N GLU A 178 -13.40 2.07 -5.06
CA GLU A 178 -14.51 2.70 -4.36
C GLU A 178 -14.31 4.21 -4.18
N ILE A 179 -13.10 4.69 -3.87
CA ILE A 179 -12.80 6.14 -3.86
C ILE A 179 -12.96 6.76 -5.25
N MET A 180 -12.47 6.06 -6.27
CA MET A 180 -12.54 6.50 -7.67
C MET A 180 -13.97 6.49 -8.22
N SER A 181 -14.88 5.72 -7.61
CA SER A 181 -16.29 5.73 -7.96
C SER A 181 -16.86 7.15 -7.84
N ARG A 182 -17.73 7.54 -8.78
CA ARG A 182 -18.13 8.94 -8.97
C ARG A 182 -18.75 9.59 -7.73
N GLN A 183 -19.50 8.85 -6.92
CA GLN A 183 -20.09 9.39 -5.69
C GLN A 183 -19.02 9.80 -4.67
N ARG A 184 -17.92 9.06 -4.64
CA ARG A 184 -16.80 9.37 -3.78
C ARG A 184 -15.91 10.43 -4.41
N PHE A 185 -15.53 10.37 -5.68
CA PHE A 185 -14.73 11.48 -6.23
C PHE A 185 -15.40 12.88 -6.13
N VAL A 186 -16.75 12.95 -6.09
CA VAL A 186 -17.51 14.16 -5.77
C VAL A 186 -17.26 14.70 -4.36
N TRP A 187 -16.94 13.87 -3.35
CA TRP A 187 -16.57 14.35 -2.01
C TRP A 187 -15.30 15.21 -2.06
N ALA A 188 -14.28 14.84 -2.85
CA ALA A 188 -13.10 15.70 -3.04
C ALA A 188 -13.50 17.08 -3.61
N LYS A 189 -14.54 17.15 -4.46
CA LYS A 189 -15.07 18.42 -5.00
C LYS A 189 -15.72 19.28 -3.92
N ARG A 190 -16.37 18.66 -2.93
CA ARG A 190 -16.96 19.38 -1.79
C ARG A 190 -15.89 20.00 -0.88
N TYR A 191 -14.73 19.36 -0.76
CA TYR A 191 -13.63 19.86 0.09
C TYR A 191 -12.69 20.88 -0.59
N LYS A 192 -13.00 21.37 -1.81
CA LYS A 192 -12.14 22.28 -2.59
C LYS A 192 -10.68 21.80 -2.70
N THR A 193 -10.45 20.49 -2.67
CA THR A 193 -9.09 19.92 -2.72
C THR A 193 -8.56 19.87 -4.14
N ASN A 194 -7.23 19.74 -4.30
CA ASN A 194 -6.62 19.60 -5.63
C ASN A 194 -6.93 18.21 -6.21
N HIS A 195 -7.99 18.12 -7.02
CA HIS A 195 -8.47 16.89 -7.66
C HIS A 195 -7.41 16.18 -8.49
N GLN A 196 -6.56 16.94 -9.18
CA GLN A 196 -5.52 16.38 -10.03
C GLN A 196 -4.46 15.66 -9.19
N SER A 197 -4.05 16.25 -8.06
CA SER A 197 -3.11 15.60 -7.13
C SER A 197 -3.66 14.28 -6.58
N LEU A 198 -4.94 14.27 -6.15
CA LEU A 198 -5.60 13.05 -5.67
C LEU A 198 -5.71 11.98 -6.76
N ALA A 199 -6.10 12.37 -7.97
CA ALA A 199 -6.19 11.45 -9.11
C ALA A 199 -4.84 10.81 -9.44
N VAL A 200 -3.77 11.62 -9.48
CA VAL A 200 -2.41 11.12 -9.72
C VAL A 200 -2.00 10.12 -8.65
N ARG A 201 -2.28 10.41 -7.37
CA ARG A 201 -1.93 9.51 -6.26
C ARG A 201 -2.72 8.20 -6.31
N LEU A 202 -4.03 8.26 -6.56
CA LEU A 202 -4.87 7.06 -6.69
C LEU A 202 -4.43 6.18 -7.87
N VAL A 203 -4.14 6.77 -9.04
CA VAL A 203 -3.59 6.03 -10.19
C VAL A 203 -2.19 5.50 -9.89
N SER A 204 -1.39 6.23 -9.11
CA SER A 204 -0.06 5.76 -8.68
C SER A 204 -0.17 4.52 -7.78
N ILE A 205 -1.14 4.49 -6.86
CA ILE A 205 -1.44 3.32 -6.03
C ILE A 205 -1.80 2.13 -6.94
N LEU A 206 -2.72 2.30 -7.89
CA LEU A 206 -3.11 1.24 -8.83
C LEU A 206 -1.92 0.71 -9.64
N GLY A 207 -1.09 1.59 -10.19
CA GLY A 207 0.09 1.20 -10.95
C GLY A 207 1.12 0.45 -10.09
N LEU A 208 1.31 0.87 -8.84
CA LEU A 208 2.18 0.18 -7.88
C LEU A 208 1.62 -1.18 -7.45
N VAL A 209 0.29 -1.35 -7.33
CA VAL A 209 -0.31 -2.68 -7.10
C VAL A 209 0.04 -3.62 -8.26
N CYS A 210 -0.14 -3.19 -9.52
CA CYS A 210 0.29 -3.98 -10.68
C CYS A 210 1.78 -4.35 -10.63
N LEU A 211 2.64 -3.37 -10.32
CA LEU A 211 4.09 -3.58 -10.31
C LEU A 211 4.54 -4.56 -9.22
N ASN A 212 3.86 -4.53 -8.08
CA ASN A 212 4.17 -5.42 -6.96
C ASN A 212 3.40 -6.74 -7.02
N SER A 213 2.33 -6.84 -7.81
CA SER A 213 1.54 -8.05 -7.98
C SER A 213 0.97 -8.13 -9.39
N GLU A 214 1.73 -8.75 -10.30
CA GLU A 214 1.41 -8.85 -11.73
C GLU A 214 0.06 -9.54 -12.01
N GLU A 215 -0.37 -10.45 -11.12
CA GLU A 215 -1.68 -11.12 -11.23
C GLU A 215 -2.88 -10.16 -11.17
N HIS A 216 -2.72 -8.99 -10.53
CA HIS A 216 -3.78 -7.99 -10.42
C HIS A 216 -3.86 -7.07 -11.64
N PHE A 217 -3.01 -7.29 -12.66
CA PHE A 217 -2.94 -6.43 -13.85
C PHE A 217 -4.32 -6.20 -14.48
N TYR A 218 -5.08 -7.25 -14.77
CA TYR A 218 -6.39 -7.12 -15.42
C TYR A 218 -7.42 -6.41 -14.53
N GLN A 219 -7.44 -6.70 -13.22
CA GLN A 219 -8.33 -6.01 -12.29
C GLN A 219 -8.03 -4.50 -12.24
N VAL A 220 -6.75 -4.11 -12.25
CA VAL A 220 -6.38 -2.69 -12.31
C VAL A 220 -6.85 -2.04 -13.60
N GLN A 221 -6.78 -2.75 -14.72
CA GLN A 221 -7.32 -2.22 -15.99
C GLN A 221 -8.83 -2.00 -15.93
N ASP A 222 -9.56 -2.93 -15.33
CA ASP A 222 -11.00 -2.80 -15.14
C ASP A 222 -11.32 -1.58 -14.27
N VAL A 223 -10.63 -1.40 -13.13
CA VAL A 223 -10.79 -0.22 -12.28
C VAL A 223 -10.50 1.09 -13.02
N LEU A 224 -9.40 1.14 -13.79
CA LEU A 224 -9.04 2.34 -14.57
C LEU A 224 -10.08 2.63 -15.67
N ARG A 225 -10.64 1.61 -16.31
CA ARG A 225 -11.68 1.74 -17.33
C ARG A 225 -12.97 2.29 -16.72
N ASP A 226 -13.38 1.76 -15.57
CA ASP A 226 -14.59 2.19 -14.87
C ASP A 226 -14.43 3.62 -14.30
N ALA A 227 -13.19 4.02 -13.99
CA ALA A 227 -12.81 5.35 -13.53
C ALA A 227 -12.44 6.34 -14.66
N ALA A 228 -12.89 6.14 -15.90
CA ALA A 228 -12.48 6.95 -17.07
C ALA A 228 -12.59 8.48 -16.86
N GLY A 229 -13.56 8.95 -16.05
CA GLY A 229 -13.71 10.38 -15.74
C GLY A 229 -12.56 10.98 -14.91
N ILE A 230 -11.90 10.17 -14.07
CA ILE A 230 -10.73 10.60 -13.29
C ILE A 230 -9.50 10.71 -14.17
N LEU A 231 -9.42 9.90 -15.23
CA LEU A 231 -8.27 9.94 -16.14
C LEU A 231 -8.20 11.25 -16.92
N LEU A 232 -9.34 11.91 -17.15
CA LEU A 232 -9.39 13.23 -17.80
C LEU A 232 -8.78 14.36 -16.97
N VAL A 233 -8.66 14.21 -15.65
CA VAL A 233 -8.04 15.21 -14.78
C VAL A 233 -6.55 14.98 -14.56
N LEU A 234 -6.00 13.86 -15.03
CA LEU A 234 -4.58 13.55 -14.88
C LEU A 234 -3.70 14.45 -15.76
N PRO A 235 -2.42 14.65 -15.41
CA PRO A 235 -1.46 15.29 -16.30
C PRO A 235 -1.33 14.55 -17.65
N PRO A 236 -1.05 15.25 -18.77
CA PRO A 236 -0.96 14.64 -20.10
C PRO A 236 -0.08 13.38 -20.20
N PRO A 237 1.08 13.28 -19.52
CA PRO A 237 1.90 12.06 -19.55
C PRO A 237 1.17 10.81 -19.05
N PHE A 238 0.33 10.94 -18.02
CA PHE A 238 -0.51 9.86 -17.52
C PHE A 238 -1.66 9.55 -18.48
N GLN A 239 -2.32 10.58 -19.01
CA GLN A 239 -3.43 10.40 -19.95
C GLN A 239 -3.00 9.62 -21.20
N LEU A 240 -1.89 10.02 -21.82
CA LEU A 240 -1.36 9.38 -23.03
C LEU A 240 -0.89 7.95 -22.75
N GLY A 241 -0.26 7.71 -21.60
CA GLY A 241 0.18 6.38 -21.18
C GLY A 241 -0.97 5.42 -20.87
N LEU A 242 -2.11 5.93 -20.39
CA LEU A 242 -3.24 5.12 -19.94
C LEU A 242 -4.39 5.05 -20.95
N LEU A 243 -4.38 5.85 -22.03
CA LEU A 243 -5.44 5.87 -23.04
C LEU A 243 -5.76 4.47 -23.61
N ASN A 244 -4.72 3.67 -23.87
CA ASN A 244 -4.89 2.31 -24.39
C ASN A 244 -5.44 1.32 -23.35
N VAL A 245 -5.26 1.61 -22.06
CA VAL A 245 -5.89 0.84 -20.97
C VAL A 245 -7.39 1.08 -20.98
N ILE A 246 -7.83 2.35 -21.08
CA ILE A 246 -9.24 2.75 -21.12
C ILE A 246 -9.97 2.08 -22.28
N LYS A 247 -9.33 2.05 -23.45
CA LYS A 247 -9.90 1.42 -24.66
C LYS A 247 -9.94 -0.11 -24.59
N GLY A 248 -9.44 -0.73 -23.51
CA GLY A 248 -9.36 -2.19 -23.39
C GLY A 248 -8.34 -2.83 -24.34
N HIS A 249 -7.44 -2.02 -24.93
CA HIS A 249 -6.48 -2.47 -25.93
C HIS A 249 -5.12 -2.85 -25.31
N MET A 250 -4.89 -2.50 -24.03
CA MET A 250 -3.64 -2.81 -23.35
C MET A 250 -3.61 -4.27 -22.91
N LYS A 251 -2.94 -5.14 -23.67
CA LYS A 251 -2.82 -6.57 -23.31
C LYS A 251 -1.50 -6.93 -22.61
N SER A 252 -0.57 -5.99 -22.50
CA SER A 252 0.78 -6.27 -21.99
C SER A 252 1.07 -5.51 -20.71
N TYR A 253 1.27 -6.27 -19.62
CA TYR A 253 1.75 -5.75 -18.34
C TYR A 253 3.06 -4.95 -18.49
N LYS A 254 4.04 -5.46 -19.25
CA LYS A 254 5.33 -4.77 -19.45
C LYS A 254 5.18 -3.40 -20.12
N ILE A 255 4.26 -3.28 -21.09
CA ILE A 255 3.99 -1.99 -21.75
C ILE A 255 3.35 -1.02 -20.77
N PHE A 256 2.34 -1.47 -20.01
CA PHE A 256 1.71 -0.69 -18.96
C PHE A 256 2.74 -0.19 -17.94
N ALA A 257 3.53 -1.10 -17.38
CA ALA A 257 4.56 -0.82 -16.38
C ALA A 257 5.55 0.26 -16.86
N ARG A 258 6.00 0.16 -18.13
CA ARG A 258 6.92 1.14 -18.74
C ARG A 258 6.28 2.51 -18.91
N LEU A 259 5.04 2.57 -19.39
CA LEU A 259 4.32 3.83 -19.56
C LEU A 259 4.04 4.51 -18.22
N PHE A 260 3.65 3.72 -17.22
CA PHE A 260 3.43 4.18 -15.85
C PHE A 260 4.72 4.74 -15.23
N ALA A 261 5.84 4.02 -15.32
CA ALA A 261 7.13 4.48 -14.81
C ALA A 261 7.57 5.80 -15.46
N LYS A 262 7.38 5.94 -16.78
CA LYS A 262 7.65 7.19 -17.50
C LYS A 262 6.75 8.33 -17.03
N ALA A 263 5.47 8.07 -16.79
CA ALA A 263 4.54 9.09 -16.30
C ALA A 263 4.92 9.58 -14.88
N LEU A 264 5.28 8.66 -13.99
CA LEU A 264 5.82 9.00 -12.66
C LEU A 264 7.08 9.86 -12.71
N GLU A 265 7.97 9.61 -13.67
CA GLU A 265 9.17 10.43 -13.88
C GLU A 265 8.83 11.88 -14.24
N THR A 266 7.80 12.12 -15.06
CA THR A 266 7.42 13.49 -15.48
C THR A 266 6.91 14.39 -14.36
N ILE A 267 6.53 13.82 -13.21
CA ILE A 267 6.05 14.55 -12.03
C ILE A 267 7.07 14.52 -10.89
N ASP A 268 8.33 14.19 -11.19
CA ASP A 268 9.42 14.00 -10.22
C ASP A 268 9.07 13.01 -9.07
N ASN A 269 8.16 12.06 -9.33
CA ASN A 269 7.81 11.01 -8.37
C ASN A 269 8.26 9.64 -8.88
N ARG A 270 9.53 9.58 -9.30
CA ARG A 270 10.15 8.42 -9.95
C ARG A 270 9.92 7.11 -9.20
N LEU A 271 9.86 6.02 -9.96
CA LEU A 271 9.80 4.68 -9.43
C LEU A 271 11.11 4.33 -8.71
N VAL A 272 10.99 3.79 -7.51
CA VAL A 272 12.11 3.29 -6.70
C VAL A 272 11.92 1.79 -6.51
N LEU A 273 12.97 1.03 -6.78
CA LEU A 273 13.06 -0.38 -6.51
C LEU A 273 13.88 -0.59 -5.24
N ILE A 274 13.24 -1.18 -4.24
CA ILE A 274 13.88 -1.58 -3.00
C ILE A 274 14.21 -3.06 -3.10
N HIS A 275 15.48 -3.44 -2.90
CA HIS A 275 15.93 -4.82 -3.08
C HIS A 275 16.86 -5.31 -1.98
N LYS A 276 16.89 -6.64 -1.81
CA LYS A 276 17.96 -7.37 -1.12
C LYS A 276 19.12 -7.63 -2.08
N ASP A 277 20.31 -7.79 -1.52
CA ASP A 277 21.50 -8.20 -2.27
C ASP A 277 21.32 -9.58 -2.91
N GLY A 278 21.98 -9.80 -4.06
CA GLY A 278 21.94 -11.08 -4.76
C GLY A 278 20.68 -11.34 -5.60
N THR A 279 19.80 -10.36 -5.79
CA THR A 279 18.58 -10.53 -6.58
C THR A 279 18.85 -10.43 -8.09
N GLY A 280 18.62 -11.52 -8.82
CA GLY A 280 18.94 -11.62 -10.26
C GLY A 280 17.91 -11.03 -11.23
N ARG A 281 16.82 -10.40 -10.75
CA ARG A 281 15.78 -9.86 -11.64
C ARG A 281 16.14 -8.45 -12.11
N SER A 282 16.22 -8.28 -13.42
CA SER A 282 16.46 -6.99 -14.05
C SER A 282 15.15 -6.25 -14.35
N PHE A 283 15.08 -5.00 -13.88
CA PHE A 283 13.97 -4.07 -14.13
C PHE A 283 14.41 -2.85 -14.95
N THR A 284 15.52 -2.98 -15.69
CA THR A 284 16.14 -1.88 -16.46
C THR A 284 15.19 -1.21 -17.46
N TYR A 285 14.22 -1.97 -18.01
CA TYR A 285 13.20 -1.44 -18.92
C TYR A 285 12.25 -0.41 -18.27
N LEU A 286 12.19 -0.36 -16.93
CA LEU A 286 11.45 0.64 -16.15
C LEU A 286 12.32 1.81 -15.71
N LYS A 287 13.65 1.68 -15.80
CA LYS A 287 14.64 2.65 -15.29
C LYS A 287 14.37 3.10 -13.84
N PRO A 288 14.11 2.19 -12.87
CA PRO A 288 13.86 2.59 -11.50
C PRO A 288 15.14 3.13 -10.86
N LYS A 289 14.99 3.91 -9.80
CA LYS A 289 16.09 4.18 -8.88
C LYS A 289 16.24 3.01 -7.91
N PHE A 290 17.46 2.59 -7.63
CA PHE A 290 17.73 1.40 -6.83
C PHE A 290 18.15 1.80 -5.42
N ILE A 291 17.54 1.16 -4.42
CA ILE A 291 17.93 1.31 -3.02
C ILE A 291 18.01 -0.08 -2.40
N ASN A 292 19.17 -0.40 -1.83
CA ASN A 292 19.30 -1.62 -1.05
C ASN A 292 18.48 -1.48 0.25
N SER A 293 17.67 -2.49 0.58
CA SER A 293 16.86 -2.51 1.80
C SER A 293 17.68 -2.34 3.08
N VAL A 294 18.95 -2.76 3.08
CA VAL A 294 19.87 -2.61 4.22
C VAL A 294 20.10 -1.14 4.58
N PHE A 295 20.12 -0.25 3.58
CA PHE A 295 20.34 1.18 3.80
C PHE A 295 19.18 1.86 4.52
N PHE A 296 17.98 1.26 4.58
CA PHE A 296 16.87 1.85 5.34
C PHE A 296 17.13 1.94 6.85
N SER A 297 18.03 1.10 7.39
CA SER A 297 18.51 1.24 8.77
C SER A 297 19.40 2.49 8.97
N GLN A 298 19.94 3.04 7.88
CA GLN A 298 20.87 4.16 7.84
C GLN A 298 20.24 5.37 7.13
N ARG A 299 19.38 6.12 7.85
CA ARG A 299 18.58 7.24 7.28
C ARG A 299 19.41 8.23 6.44
N LYS A 300 20.67 8.50 6.82
CA LYS A 300 21.58 9.40 6.09
C LYS A 300 21.96 8.87 4.71
N GLU A 301 22.13 7.57 4.55
CA GLU A 301 22.48 6.95 3.26
C GLU A 301 21.29 7.00 2.30
N VAL A 302 20.08 6.69 2.78
CA VAL A 302 18.87 6.82 1.94
C VAL A 302 18.62 8.29 1.59
N ALA A 303 18.80 9.21 2.54
CA ALA A 303 18.70 10.65 2.29
C ALA A 303 19.68 11.11 1.20
N TYR A 304 20.93 10.65 1.26
CA TYR A 304 21.96 10.95 0.26
C TYR A 304 21.60 10.39 -1.11
N LEU A 305 21.15 9.13 -1.18
CA LEU A 305 20.68 8.53 -2.44
C LEU A 305 19.51 9.30 -3.04
N MET A 306 18.56 9.72 -2.21
CA MET A 306 17.39 10.49 -2.64
C MET A 306 17.76 11.89 -3.16
N TRP A 307 18.74 12.55 -2.52
CA TRP A 307 19.32 13.80 -3.00
C TRP A 307 20.07 13.61 -4.33
N PHE A 308 20.87 12.55 -4.45
CA PHE A 308 21.57 12.20 -5.69
C PHE A 308 20.58 11.94 -6.83
N PHE A 309 19.43 11.32 -6.56
CA PHE A 309 18.39 11.13 -7.57
C PHE A 309 17.71 12.42 -8.04
N GLN A 310 17.82 13.52 -7.27
CA GLN A 310 17.38 14.86 -7.68
C GLN A 310 18.41 15.57 -8.56
N SER A 311 19.72 15.39 -8.30
CA SER A 311 20.79 16.08 -9.04
C SER A 311 21.06 15.49 -10.43
N GLU A 312 20.58 14.28 -10.74
CA GLU A 312 20.64 13.68 -12.09
C GLU A 312 19.56 14.19 -13.07
N LEU A 313 18.80 15.24 -12.72
CA LEU A 313 17.87 15.89 -13.64
C LEU A 313 18.63 16.91 -14.52
N PRO A 314 18.50 16.89 -15.86
CA PRO A 314 18.97 18.00 -16.67
C PRO A 314 18.18 19.27 -16.29
N GLU A 315 18.86 20.40 -16.11
CA GLU A 315 18.34 21.72 -15.66
C GLU A 315 17.18 22.33 -16.50
N SER A 316 16.57 21.60 -17.43
CA SER A 316 15.65 22.13 -18.45
C SER A 316 14.16 21.92 -18.19
N SER A 317 13.74 21.49 -16.99
CA SER A 317 12.31 21.30 -16.68
C SER A 317 11.87 21.95 -15.38
N HIS A 318 12.15 23.26 -15.24
CA HIS A 318 11.35 24.13 -14.39
C HIS A 318 10.12 24.61 -15.18
N VAL A 319 9.08 23.79 -15.22
CA VAL A 319 7.72 24.30 -15.45
C VAL A 319 7.12 24.51 -14.07
N HIS A 320 6.98 25.77 -13.68
CA HIS A 320 6.23 26.17 -12.50
C HIS A 320 4.79 25.64 -12.62
N ILE A 321 4.38 24.83 -11.65
CA ILE A 321 2.98 24.62 -11.24
C ILE A 321 2.89 25.09 -9.80
#